data_AF-A0A3M1MQW2-F1
#
_entry.id   AF-A0A3M1MQW2-F1
#
_cell.length_a   1.000
_cell.length_b   1.000
_cell.length_c   1.000
_cell.angle_alpha   90.00
_cell.angle_beta   90.00
_cell.angle_gamma   90.00
#
_symmetry.space_group_name_H-M   'P 1'
#
loop_
_entity.id
_entity.type
_entity.pdbx_description
1 polymer ?
#
loop_
_entity_poly.entity_id
_entity_poly.type
_entity_poly.pdbx_seq_one_letter_code
_entity_poly.pdbx_strand_id
1 'polypeptide(L)'
;MLERLFQLRERNTDVRTEVIAGITTFLTAAYIVFVNPAILSQTGMDKAALTTVTCLVAGVATLLMALWANAPLMMAPGMGLNAFFTYSLVIGQKVPWQTALGVVFISGALFLVLTWFGLRERLARAIPTTLRIAASVGIGLFIAFIGLQNLGLIVKNEAVLVQLGQFTMPALFGLGGLLLMLVLELHKVKGSILISILA
;
A
#
# COMPACT_ATOMS: atom_id res chain seq x y z
N MET A 1 -20.62 -25.45 4.02
CA MET A 1 -19.35 -24.94 4.56
C MET A 1 -19.31 -23.42 4.59
N LEU A 2 -19.47 -22.74 3.44
CA LEU A 2 -19.42 -21.27 3.36
C LEU A 2 -20.40 -20.57 4.32
N GLU A 3 -21.66 -21.02 4.41
CA GLU A 3 -22.64 -20.44 5.34
C GLU A 3 -22.28 -20.64 6.82
N ARG A 4 -21.67 -21.78 7.18
CA ARG A 4 -21.26 -22.07 8.56
C ARG A 4 -20.01 -21.30 8.99
N LEU A 5 -19.10 -21.02 8.04
CA LEU A 5 -17.85 -20.31 8.30
C LEU A 5 -18.03 -18.79 8.21
N PHE A 6 -18.71 -18.30 7.17
CA PHE A 6 -18.79 -16.86 6.87
C PHE A 6 -20.14 -16.22 7.15
N GLN A 7 -21.18 -17.01 7.48
CA GLN A 7 -22.51 -16.52 7.86
C GLN A 7 -23.10 -15.53 6.84
N LEU A 8 -23.09 -15.89 5.56
CA LEU A 8 -23.40 -14.97 4.45
C LEU A 8 -24.84 -14.42 4.55
N ARG A 9 -25.81 -15.22 5.00
CA ARG A 9 -27.20 -14.74 5.21
C ARG A 9 -27.30 -13.75 6.37
N GLU A 10 -26.59 -13.98 7.47
CA GLU A 10 -26.55 -13.03 8.59
C GLU A 10 -25.89 -11.70 8.17
N ARG A 11 -24.96 -11.76 7.21
CA ARG A 11 -24.30 -10.60 6.60
C ARG A 11 -25.05 -9.99 5.40
N ASN A 12 -26.26 -10.49 5.08
CA ASN A 12 -27.09 -10.05 3.95
C ASN A 12 -26.34 -10.00 2.59
N THR A 13 -25.46 -10.98 2.33
CA THR A 13 -24.65 -11.06 1.11
C THR A 13 -24.81 -12.41 0.40
N ASP A 14 -24.37 -12.49 -0.85
CA ASP A 14 -24.34 -13.73 -1.64
C ASP A 14 -22.95 -14.02 -2.20
N VAL A 15 -22.72 -15.28 -2.62
CA VAL A 15 -21.40 -15.73 -3.11
C VAL A 15 -20.94 -14.90 -4.31
N ARG A 16 -21.86 -14.49 -5.18
CA ARG A 16 -21.53 -13.69 -6.36
C ARG A 16 -21.00 -12.31 -5.94
N THR A 17 -21.65 -11.67 -4.98
CA THR A 17 -21.28 -10.36 -4.45
C THR A 17 -19.93 -10.43 -3.76
N GLU A 18 -19.69 -11.45 -2.93
CA GLU A 18 -18.40 -11.65 -2.26
C GLU A 18 -17.25 -11.90 -3.25
N VAL A 19 -17.48 -12.69 -4.31
CA VAL A 19 -16.47 -12.92 -5.35
C VAL A 19 -16.14 -11.62 -6.10
N ILE A 20 -17.14 -10.84 -6.48
CA ILE A 20 -16.94 -9.55 -7.16
C ILE A 20 -16.25 -8.55 -6.22
N ALA A 21 -16.63 -8.50 -4.95
CA ALA A 21 -16.00 -7.64 -3.95
C ALA A 21 -14.54 -8.03 -3.71
N GLY A 22 -14.25 -9.34 -3.64
CA GLY A 22 -12.89 -9.87 -3.52
C GLY A 22 -12.02 -9.51 -4.73
N ILE A 23 -12.53 -9.72 -5.95
CA ILE A 23 -11.82 -9.33 -7.19
C ILE A 23 -11.59 -7.81 -7.21
N THR A 24 -12.60 -7.03 -6.86
CA THR A 24 -12.49 -5.56 -6.82
C THR A 24 -11.42 -5.12 -5.83
N THR A 25 -11.44 -5.68 -4.61
CA THR A 25 -10.46 -5.38 -3.55
C THR A 25 -9.04 -5.76 -3.96
N PHE A 26 -8.87 -6.94 -4.56
CA PHE A 26 -7.59 -7.39 -5.11
C PHE A 26 -7.07 -6.42 -6.16
N LEU A 27 -7.93 -6.05 -7.13
CA LEU A 27 -7.57 -5.15 -8.21
C LEU A 27 -7.22 -3.75 -7.71
N THR A 28 -7.92 -3.22 -6.71
CA THR A 28 -7.59 -1.94 -6.06
C THR A 28 -6.21 -1.96 -5.39
N ALA A 29 -5.76 -3.11 -4.91
CA ALA A 29 -4.47 -3.27 -4.26
C ALA A 29 -3.36 -3.85 -5.14
N ALA A 30 -3.68 -4.26 -6.37
CA ALA A 30 -2.75 -4.94 -7.27
C ALA A 30 -1.52 -4.09 -7.60
N TYR A 31 -1.63 -2.75 -7.54
CA TYR A 31 -0.48 -1.86 -7.74
C TYR A 31 0.67 -2.14 -6.75
N ILE A 32 0.37 -2.66 -5.55
CA ILE A 32 1.37 -2.98 -4.52
C ILE A 32 2.36 -4.03 -5.04
N VAL A 33 1.92 -4.95 -5.92
CA VAL A 33 2.77 -5.97 -6.55
C VAL A 33 3.91 -5.35 -7.35
N PHE A 34 3.71 -4.16 -7.91
CA PHE A 34 4.73 -3.45 -8.68
C PHE A 34 5.46 -2.39 -7.84
N VAL A 35 4.72 -1.63 -7.05
CA VAL A 35 5.26 -0.47 -6.32
C VAL A 35 6.10 -0.91 -5.13
N ASN A 36 5.70 -1.94 -4.38
CA ASN A 36 6.47 -2.38 -3.22
C ASN A 36 7.87 -2.89 -3.62
N PRO A 37 8.02 -3.81 -4.60
CA PRO A 37 9.33 -4.23 -5.07
C PRO A 37 10.14 -3.08 -5.68
N ALA A 38 9.50 -2.14 -6.39
CA ALA A 38 10.19 -0.99 -6.99
C ALA A 38 10.77 -0.01 -5.95
N ILE A 39 10.13 0.14 -4.79
CA ILE A 39 10.64 0.95 -3.68
C ILE A 39 11.73 0.19 -2.93
N LEU A 40 11.48 -1.07 -2.56
CA LEU A 40 12.41 -1.87 -1.77
C LEU A 40 13.68 -2.25 -2.56
N SER A 41 13.61 -2.47 -3.87
CA SER A 41 14.79 -2.82 -4.68
C SER A 41 15.83 -1.69 -4.73
N GLN A 42 15.45 -0.44 -4.44
CA GLN A 42 16.38 0.69 -4.39
C GLN A 42 17.39 0.57 -3.24
N THR A 43 17.13 -0.30 -2.25
CA THR A 43 18.10 -0.61 -1.19
C THR A 43 19.11 -1.69 -1.58
N GLY A 44 19.05 -2.23 -2.80
CA GLY A 44 19.89 -3.34 -3.27
C GLY A 44 19.29 -4.74 -3.04
N MET A 45 18.01 -4.84 -2.69
CA MET A 45 17.29 -6.11 -2.60
C MET A 45 16.85 -6.62 -3.98
N ASP A 46 16.81 -7.94 -4.17
CA ASP A 46 16.37 -8.54 -5.43
C ASP A 46 14.88 -8.29 -5.70
N LYS A 47 14.58 -7.68 -6.84
CA LYS A 47 13.21 -7.26 -7.19
C LYS A 47 12.29 -8.45 -7.45
N ALA A 48 12.78 -9.54 -8.04
CA ALA A 48 11.98 -10.71 -8.33
C ALA A 48 11.56 -11.41 -7.02
N ALA A 49 12.53 -11.64 -6.12
CA ALA A 49 12.29 -12.18 -4.79
C ALA A 49 11.31 -11.31 -3.99
N LEU A 50 11.47 -9.98 -4.01
CA LEU A 50 10.55 -9.05 -3.34
C LEU A 50 9.11 -9.15 -3.86
N THR A 51 8.94 -9.34 -5.17
CA THR A 51 7.62 -9.50 -5.79
C THR A 51 6.97 -10.79 -5.29
N THR A 52 7.70 -11.90 -5.33
CA THR A 52 7.23 -13.21 -4.86
C THR A 52 6.87 -13.18 -3.38
N VAL A 53 7.75 -12.64 -2.53
CA VAL A 53 7.52 -12.55 -1.08
C VAL A 53 6.32 -11.66 -0.76
N THR A 54 6.17 -10.53 -1.46
CA THR A 54 5.02 -9.63 -1.28
C THR A 54 3.70 -10.35 -1.56
N CYS A 55 3.59 -11.02 -2.72
CA CYS A 55 2.38 -11.76 -3.10
C CYS A 55 2.09 -12.92 -2.15
N LEU A 56 3.13 -13.68 -1.78
CA LEU A 56 2.99 -14.84 -0.90
C LEU A 56 2.52 -14.42 0.50
N VAL A 57 3.20 -13.44 1.11
CA VAL A 57 2.88 -12.99 2.47
C VAL A 57 1.52 -12.29 2.52
N ALA A 58 1.19 -11.46 1.53
CA ALA A 58 -0.14 -10.82 1.45
C ALA A 58 -1.26 -11.86 1.27
N GLY A 59 -1.04 -12.87 0.43
CA GLY A 59 -1.98 -13.97 0.23
C GLY A 59 -2.19 -14.78 1.51
N VAL A 60 -1.11 -15.21 2.17
CA VAL A 60 -1.17 -15.96 3.42
C VAL A 60 -1.83 -15.13 4.54
N ALA A 61 -1.44 -13.87 4.71
CA ALA A 61 -2.02 -13.00 5.72
C ALA A 61 -3.51 -12.74 5.49
N THR A 62 -3.92 -12.55 4.23
CA THR A 62 -5.33 -12.38 3.87
C THR A 62 -6.12 -13.66 4.12
N LEU A 63 -5.55 -14.84 3.81
CA LEU A 63 -6.17 -16.13 4.11
C LEU A 63 -6.32 -16.36 5.62
N LEU A 64 -5.30 -15.99 6.41
CA LEU A 64 -5.37 -16.08 7.87
C LEU A 64 -6.48 -15.17 8.43
N MET A 65 -6.63 -13.94 7.91
CA MET A 65 -7.73 -13.06 8.29
C MET A 65 -9.10 -13.62 7.89
N ALA A 66 -9.20 -14.22 6.71
CA ALA A 66 -10.43 -14.83 6.23
C ALA A 66 -10.84 -16.06 7.06
N LEU A 67 -9.91 -16.97 7.36
CA LEU A 67 -10.23 -18.25 8.00
C LEU A 67 -10.23 -18.18 9.53
N TRP A 68 -9.32 -17.41 10.13
CA TRP A 68 -9.15 -17.38 11.58
C TRP A 68 -9.91 -16.22 12.22
N ALA A 69 -9.79 -15.01 11.67
CA ALA A 69 -10.50 -13.85 12.19
C ALA A 69 -11.93 -13.72 11.63
N ASN A 70 -12.25 -14.44 10.55
CA ASN A 70 -13.52 -14.35 9.83
C ASN A 70 -13.92 -12.89 9.51
N ALA A 71 -12.92 -12.08 9.14
CA ALA A 71 -13.07 -10.66 8.87
C ALA A 71 -12.79 -10.37 7.38
N PRO A 72 -13.66 -9.60 6.69
CA PRO A 72 -13.50 -9.27 5.28
C PRO A 72 -12.44 -8.18 5.07
N LEU A 73 -11.19 -8.47 5.44
CA LEU A 73 -10.07 -7.54 5.38
C LEU A 73 -8.94 -8.12 4.55
N MET A 74 -8.55 -7.39 3.49
CA MET A 74 -7.35 -7.70 2.73
C MET A 74 -6.12 -7.20 3.47
N MET A 75 -5.14 -8.09 3.64
CA MET A 75 -3.86 -7.76 4.28
C MET A 75 -2.82 -7.49 3.21
N ALA A 76 -2.24 -6.30 3.25
CA ALA A 76 -1.18 -5.88 2.34
C ALA A 76 -0.11 -5.07 3.09
N PRO A 77 1.12 -4.96 2.55
CA PRO A 77 2.17 -4.12 3.11
C PRO A 77 1.73 -2.66 3.29
N GLY A 78 2.09 -2.07 4.44
CA GLY A 78 1.85 -0.66 4.71
C GLY A 78 2.79 0.22 3.87
N MET A 79 2.29 0.79 2.77
CA MET A 79 3.12 1.53 1.80
C MET A 79 3.91 2.70 2.40
N GLY A 80 3.36 3.39 3.41
CA GLY A 80 4.08 4.47 4.11
C GLY A 80 5.29 3.98 4.93
N LEU A 81 5.19 2.78 5.51
CA LEU A 81 6.29 2.19 6.27
C LEU A 81 7.42 1.73 5.33
N ASN A 82 7.09 1.22 4.15
CA ASN A 82 8.07 0.82 3.13
C ASN A 82 8.86 2.02 2.61
N ALA A 83 8.17 3.15 2.41
CA ALA A 83 8.80 4.42 2.06
C ALA A 83 9.78 4.91 3.14
N PHE A 84 9.35 4.92 4.41
CA PHE A 84 10.23 5.28 5.52
C PHE A 84 11.44 4.36 5.61
N PHE A 85 11.22 3.04 5.48
CA PHE A 85 12.27 2.03 5.48
C PHE A 85 13.32 2.29 4.41
N THR A 86 12.92 2.42 3.14
CA THR A 86 13.87 2.61 2.03
C THR A 86 14.55 3.97 2.12
N TYR A 87 13.78 5.05 2.15
CA TYR A 87 14.32 6.40 1.92
C TYR A 87 14.94 7.02 3.17
N SER A 88 14.33 6.80 4.35
CA SER A 88 14.83 7.40 5.59
C SER A 88 15.86 6.49 6.27
N LEU A 89 15.52 5.22 6.49
CA LEU A 89 16.35 4.33 7.29
C LEU A 89 17.52 3.74 6.50
N VAL A 90 17.28 3.18 5.31
CA VAL A 90 18.35 2.53 4.54
C VAL A 90 19.17 3.55 3.77
N ILE A 91 18.54 4.36 2.91
CA ILE A 91 19.25 5.34 2.07
C ILE A 91 19.71 6.54 2.90
N GLY A 92 18.81 7.15 3.68
CA GLY A 92 19.09 8.36 4.44
C GLY A 92 20.14 8.17 5.54
N GLN A 93 19.99 7.12 6.37
CA GLN A 93 20.92 6.82 7.46
C GLN A 93 22.06 5.85 7.05
N LYS A 94 22.10 5.42 5.78
CA LYS A 94 23.09 4.47 5.25
C LYS A 94 23.17 3.14 6.02
N VAL A 95 22.07 2.72 6.62
CA VAL A 95 21.98 1.45 7.36
C VAL A 95 21.77 0.30 6.35
N PRO A 96 22.54 -0.81 6.43
CA PRO A 96 22.30 -1.97 5.58
C PRO A 96 20.86 -2.47 5.69
N TRP A 97 20.24 -2.83 4.57
CA TRP A 97 18.83 -3.25 4.53
C TRP A 97 18.57 -4.48 5.40
N GLN A 98 19.56 -5.36 5.59
CA GLN A 98 19.50 -6.51 6.48
C GLN A 98 19.31 -6.08 7.94
N THR A 99 20.08 -5.08 8.39
CA THR A 99 19.98 -4.52 9.73
C THR A 99 18.64 -3.80 9.91
N ALA A 100 18.20 -3.05 8.90
CA ALA A 100 16.90 -2.41 8.91
C ALA A 100 15.74 -3.42 9.03
N LEU A 101 15.81 -4.56 8.32
CA LEU A 101 14.83 -5.65 8.47
C LEU A 101 14.86 -6.24 9.88
N GLY A 102 16.03 -6.34 10.51
CA GLY A 102 16.16 -6.72 11.92
C GLY A 102 15.41 -5.77 12.85
N VAL A 103 15.51 -4.46 12.62
CA VAL A 103 14.75 -3.45 13.39
C VAL A 103 13.25 -3.61 13.18
N VAL A 104 12.80 -3.88 11.94
CA VAL A 104 11.38 -4.13 11.63
C VAL A 104 10.89 -5.39 12.34
N PHE A 105 11.68 -6.47 12.33
CA PHE A 105 11.36 -7.71 13.03
C PHE A 105 11.22 -7.51 14.54
N ILE A 106 12.20 -6.85 15.18
CA ILE A 106 12.17 -6.54 16.61
C ILE A 106 10.98 -5.65 16.95
N SER A 107 10.69 -4.65 16.13
CA SER A 107 9.53 -3.76 16.31
C SER A 107 8.22 -4.54 16.20
N GLY A 108 8.11 -5.48 15.26
CA GLY A 108 6.96 -6.37 15.11
C GLY A 108 6.77 -7.30 16.31
N ALA A 109 7.85 -7.92 16.80
CA ALA A 109 7.83 -8.75 18.00
C ALA A 109 7.40 -7.95 19.24
N LEU A 110 7.97 -6.75 19.42
CA LEU A 110 7.61 -5.84 20.50
C LEU A 110 6.14 -5.42 20.40
N PHE A 111 5.65 -5.11 19.19
CA PHE A 111 4.25 -4.76 18.96
C PHE A 111 3.29 -5.91 19.28
N LEU A 112 3.69 -7.15 19.00
CA LEU A 112 2.92 -8.35 19.36
C LEU A 112 2.83 -8.49 20.88
N VAL A 113 3.95 -8.32 21.59
CA VAL A 113 4.00 -8.32 23.05
C VAL A 113 3.10 -7.22 23.63
N LEU A 114 3.21 -5.99 23.14
CA LEU A 114 2.34 -4.87 23.55
C LEU A 114 0.85 -5.13 23.29
N THR A 115 0.54 -5.82 22.19
CA THR A 115 -0.83 -6.20 21.85
C THR A 115 -1.37 -7.24 22.81
N TRP A 116 -0.56 -8.21 23.23
CA TRP A 116 -0.94 -9.21 24.24
C TRP A 116 -1.27 -8.56 25.58
N PHE A 117 -0.48 -7.57 26.02
CA PHE A 117 -0.74 -6.82 27.24
C PHE A 117 -1.90 -5.82 27.15
N GLY A 118 -2.59 -5.74 26.00
CA GLY A 118 -3.71 -4.81 25.79
C GLY A 118 -3.31 -3.34 25.71
N LEU A 119 -2.01 -3.02 25.68
CA LEU A 119 -1.51 -1.64 25.67
C LEU A 119 -1.75 -0.95 24.33
N ARG A 120 -1.93 -1.73 23.24
CA ARG A 120 -2.17 -1.22 21.88
C ARG A 120 -3.32 -0.23 21.79
N GLU A 121 -4.41 -0.48 22.53
CA GLU A 121 -5.61 0.32 22.41
C GLU A 121 -5.46 1.65 23.17
N ARG A 122 -4.73 1.63 24.29
CA ARG A 122 -4.38 2.83 25.04
C ARG A 122 -3.44 3.74 24.26
N LEU A 123 -2.43 3.16 23.61
CA LEU A 123 -1.54 3.88 22.69
C LEU A 123 -2.31 4.50 21.52
N ALA A 124 -3.19 3.74 20.87
CA ALA A 124 -3.98 4.24 19.75
C ALA A 124 -4.93 5.38 20.15
N ARG A 125 -5.55 5.30 21.35
CA ARG A 125 -6.41 6.36 21.89
C ARG A 125 -5.64 7.60 22.34
N ALA A 126 -4.38 7.45 22.74
CA ALA A 126 -3.51 8.57 23.11
C ALA A 126 -3.12 9.44 21.90
N ILE A 127 -3.15 8.89 20.67
CA ILE A 127 -2.86 9.65 19.44
C ILE A 127 -4.12 10.44 19.03
N PRO A 128 -4.06 11.79 19.02
CA PRO A 128 -5.13 12.65 18.53
C PRO A 128 -5.59 12.25 17.12
N THR A 129 -6.89 12.32 16.87
CA THR A 129 -7.49 12.02 15.56
C THR A 129 -6.91 12.89 14.45
N THR A 130 -6.60 14.16 14.76
CA THR A 130 -5.94 15.10 13.84
C THR A 130 -4.58 14.60 13.38
N LEU A 131 -3.74 14.08 14.27
CA LEU A 131 -2.45 13.49 13.91
C LEU A 131 -2.60 12.21 13.08
N ARG A 132 -3.61 11.39 13.38
CA ARG A 132 -3.89 10.18 12.60
C ARG A 132 -4.30 10.50 11.17
N ILE A 133 -5.19 11.48 10.98
CA ILE A 133 -5.62 11.92 9.65
C ILE A 133 -4.45 12.58 8.90
N ALA A 134 -3.69 13.45 9.56
CA ALA A 134 -2.51 14.10 8.97
C ALA A 134 -1.47 13.07 8.50
N ALA A 135 -1.23 12.01 9.28
CA ALA A 135 -0.33 10.93 8.90
C ALA A 135 -0.83 10.21 7.63
N SER A 136 -2.13 9.88 7.54
CA SER A 136 -2.70 9.26 6.33
C SER A 136 -2.58 10.15 5.10
N VAL A 137 -2.87 11.46 5.22
CA VAL A 137 -2.72 12.43 4.13
C VAL A 137 -1.27 12.56 3.71
N GLY A 138 -0.35 12.65 4.67
CA GLY A 138 1.10 12.74 4.41
C GLY A 138 1.63 11.53 3.65
N ILE A 139 1.21 10.31 4.02
CA ILE A 139 1.58 9.09 3.30
C ILE A 139 1.04 9.10 1.87
N GLY A 140 -0.22 9.53 1.68
CA GLY A 140 -0.83 9.65 0.35
C GLY A 140 -0.09 10.63 -0.56
N LEU A 141 0.20 11.84 -0.06
CA LEU A 141 0.98 12.85 -0.79
C LEU A 141 2.40 12.37 -1.08
N PHE A 142 3.03 11.66 -0.15
CA PHE A 142 4.35 11.10 -0.35
C PHE A 142 4.37 10.04 -1.47
N ILE A 143 3.41 9.12 -1.49
CA ILE A 143 3.30 8.10 -2.55
C ILE A 143 2.99 8.76 -3.90
N ALA A 144 2.12 9.77 -3.92
CA ALA A 144 1.83 10.55 -5.13
C ALA A 144 3.08 11.24 -5.67
N PHE A 145 3.89 11.83 -4.79
CA PHE A 145 5.16 12.46 -5.14
C PHE A 145 6.14 11.46 -5.77
N ILE A 146 6.30 10.27 -5.19
CA ILE A 146 7.12 9.19 -5.77
C ILE A 146 6.57 8.74 -7.13
N GLY A 147 5.25 8.65 -7.29
CA GLY A 147 4.60 8.37 -8.57
C GLY A 147 4.96 9.38 -9.66
N LEU A 148 4.90 10.67 -9.33
CA LEU A 148 5.28 11.77 -10.23
C LEU A 148 6.78 11.78 -10.56
N GLN A 149 7.64 11.40 -9.61
CA GLN A 149 9.07 11.20 -9.87
C GLN A 149 9.32 10.04 -10.84
N ASN A 150 8.63 8.91 -10.65
CA ASN A 150 8.75 7.75 -11.55
C ASN A 150 8.25 8.05 -12.98
N LEU A 151 7.27 8.96 -13.12
CA LEU A 151 6.82 9.47 -14.43
C LEU A 151 7.81 10.45 -15.08
N GLY A 152 8.83 10.91 -14.34
CA GLY A 152 9.79 11.91 -14.82
C GLY A 152 9.26 13.35 -14.79
N LEU A 153 8.11 13.60 -14.15
CA LEU A 153 7.52 14.94 -14.01
C LEU A 153 8.17 15.76 -12.88
N ILE A 154 8.69 15.07 -11.86
CA ILE A 154 9.42 15.68 -10.75
C ILE A 154 10.86 15.20 -10.83
N VAL A 155 11.78 16.13 -11.07
CA VAL A 155 13.22 15.86 -11.18
C VAL A 155 13.97 16.60 -10.08
N LYS A 156 15.04 15.98 -9.57
CA LYS A 156 15.91 16.59 -8.56
C LYS A 156 16.63 17.80 -9.18
N ASN A 157 16.57 18.94 -8.50
CA ASN A 157 17.39 20.10 -8.81
C ASN A 157 18.23 20.48 -7.58
N GLU A 158 19.53 20.69 -7.75
CA GLU A 158 20.43 20.94 -6.62
C GLU A 158 20.19 22.30 -5.95
N ALA A 159 19.58 23.27 -6.64
CA ALA A 159 19.31 24.61 -6.13
C ALA A 159 17.94 24.73 -5.43
N VAL A 160 16.91 24.03 -5.92
CA VAL A 160 15.52 24.16 -5.42
C VAL A 160 14.89 22.85 -4.94
N LEU A 161 15.68 21.78 -4.86
CA LEU A 161 15.29 20.39 -4.52
C LEU A 161 14.39 19.72 -5.56
N VAL A 162 13.40 20.43 -6.10
CA VAL A 162 12.39 19.94 -7.04
C VAL A 162 12.29 20.85 -8.26
N GLN A 163 12.33 20.25 -9.46
CA GLN A 163 12.09 20.93 -10.73
C GLN A 163 11.08 20.13 -11.56
N LEU A 164 10.28 20.85 -12.37
CA LEU A 164 9.42 20.24 -13.37
C LEU A 164 10.29 19.56 -14.45
N GLY A 165 10.12 18.25 -14.62
CA GLY A 165 10.79 17.48 -15.66
C GLY A 165 10.21 17.74 -17.05
N GLN A 166 10.71 17.00 -18.03
CA GLN A 166 10.21 17.10 -19.41
C GLN A 166 8.95 16.27 -19.60
N PHE A 167 8.01 16.78 -20.40
CA PHE A 167 6.81 16.05 -20.83
C PHE A 167 7.19 14.97 -21.85
N THR A 168 7.72 13.87 -21.36
CA THR A 168 7.97 12.67 -22.14
C THR A 168 6.65 11.94 -22.45
N MET A 169 6.63 11.08 -23.47
CA MET A 169 5.44 10.27 -23.77
C MET A 169 4.90 9.49 -22.56
N PRO A 170 5.74 8.82 -21.74
CA PRO A 170 5.28 8.18 -20.50
C PRO A 170 4.61 9.14 -19.50
N ALA A 171 5.13 10.37 -19.37
CA ALA A 171 4.55 11.38 -18.50
C ALA A 171 3.17 11.85 -18.98
N LEU A 172 3.00 12.01 -20.30
CA LEU A 172 1.73 12.35 -20.94
C LEU A 172 0.69 11.25 -20.77
N PHE A 173 1.06 9.98 -20.97
CA PHE A 173 0.18 8.85 -20.70
C PHE A 173 -0.20 8.76 -19.21
N GLY A 174 0.76 8.98 -18.30
CA GLY A 174 0.49 9.00 -16.86
C GLY A 174 -0.47 10.11 -16.44
N LEU A 175 -0.30 11.33 -16.97
CA LEU A 175 -1.21 12.44 -16.73
C LEU A 175 -2.59 12.21 -17.37
N GLY A 176 -2.62 11.67 -18.59
CA GLY A 176 -3.85 11.30 -19.29
C GLY A 176 -4.65 10.25 -18.51
N GLY A 177 -3.99 9.19 -18.05
CA GLY A 177 -4.60 8.16 -17.21
C GLY A 177 -5.10 8.72 -15.87
N LEU A 178 -4.32 9.61 -15.22
CA LEU A 178 -4.74 10.26 -13.98
C LEU A 178 -5.96 11.17 -14.18
N LEU A 179 -6.01 11.93 -15.28
CA LEU A 179 -7.17 12.73 -15.65
C LEU A 179 -8.39 11.86 -15.96
N LEU A 180 -8.20 10.77 -16.72
CA LEU A 180 -9.26 9.82 -17.02
C LEU A 180 -9.83 9.19 -15.74
N MET A 181 -8.95 8.76 -14.83
CA MET A 181 -9.33 8.25 -13.52
C MET A 181 -10.19 9.27 -12.76
N LEU A 182 -9.75 10.52 -12.68
CA LEU A 182 -10.46 11.59 -11.99
C LEU A 182 -11.84 11.85 -12.61
N VAL A 183 -11.93 11.90 -13.94
CA VAL A 183 -13.20 12.10 -14.66
C VAL A 183 -14.16 10.93 -14.42
N LEU A 184 -13.68 9.68 -14.50
CA LEU A 184 -14.49 8.49 -14.24
C LEU A 184 -14.95 8.40 -12.78
N GLU A 185 -14.10 8.81 -11.84
CA GLU A 185 -14.43 8.87 -10.42
C GLU A 185 -15.51 9.93 -10.13
N LEU A 186 -15.41 11.11 -10.76
CA LEU A 186 -16.42 12.16 -10.66
C LEU A 186 -17.78 11.69 -11.21
N HIS A 187 -17.77 10.89 -12.27
CA HIS A 187 -18.97 10.27 -12.84
C HIS A 187 -19.43 9.01 -12.09
N LYS A 188 -18.76 8.64 -10.99
CA LYS A 188 -19.06 7.45 -10.15
C LYS A 188 -19.10 6.14 -10.95
N VAL A 189 -18.27 6.02 -11.99
CA VAL A 189 -18.16 4.81 -12.79
C VAL A 189 -17.47 3.72 -11.97
N LYS A 190 -18.12 2.56 -11.84
CA LYS A 190 -17.56 1.41 -11.11
C LYS A 190 -16.29 0.92 -11.82
N GLY A 191 -15.16 0.89 -11.11
CA GLY A 191 -13.88 0.47 -11.67
C GLY A 191 -13.11 1.56 -12.43
N SER A 192 -13.43 2.84 -12.20
CA SER A 192 -12.70 4.03 -12.67
C SER A 192 -11.18 3.85 -12.72
N ILE A 193 -10.59 3.40 -11.60
CA ILE A 193 -9.15 3.17 -11.45
C ILE A 193 -8.63 2.10 -12.42
N LEU A 194 -9.37 1.00 -12.59
CA LEU A 194 -8.96 -0.09 -13.48
C LEU A 194 -9.06 0.29 -14.95
N ILE A 195 -10.15 0.98 -15.31
CA ILE A 195 -10.37 1.48 -16.66
C ILE A 195 -9.24 2.46 -17.03
N SER A 196 -8.83 3.32 -16.10
CA SER A 196 -7.71 4.25 -16.34
C SER A 196 -6.33 3.60 -16.44
N ILE A 197 -6.13 2.40 -15.88
CA ILE A 197 -4.86 1.66 -16.01
C ILE A 197 -4.79 0.91 -17.35
N LEU A 198 -5.95 0.50 -17.89
CA LEU A 198 -6.04 -0.24 -19.16
C LEU A 198 -6.07 0.67 -20.40
N ALA A 199 -6.51 1.91 -20.26
CA ALA A 199 -6.60 2.92 -21.32
C ALA A 199 -5.23 3.54 -21.63
#